data_AF-A0A1T1IFD6-F1
#
_entry.id   AF-A0A1T1IFD6-F1
#
_cell.length_a   1.000
_cell.length_b   1.000
_cell.length_c   1.000
_cell.angle_alpha   90.00
_cell.angle_beta   90.00
_cell.angle_gamma   90.00
#
_symmetry.space_group_name_H-M   'P 1'
#
loop_
_entity.id
_entity.type
_entity.pdbx_description
1 polymer ?
#
loop_
_entity_poly.entity_id
_entity_poly.type
_entity_poly.pdbx_seq_one_letter_code
_entity_poly.pdbx_strand_id
1 'polypeptide(L)'
;MTDKKTPPQQPRLFPVHSKHMTLEFDAYDSELRCTVCAYLVEELGFERRGERVDGWDEGISPSFVRDGLELQAGWSHWADGDYLLAVCPHGDQLLHDILAAIRPDLSFHPRRGEGH
;
A
#
# COMPACT_ATOMS: atom_id res chain seq x y z
N MET A 1 -33.96 -5.34 -10.50
CA MET A 1 -32.95 -4.90 -9.53
C MET A 1 -31.75 -4.46 -10.33
N THR A 2 -31.55 -3.16 -10.47
CA THR A 2 -30.36 -2.61 -11.11
C THR A 2 -29.19 -2.89 -10.19
N ASP A 3 -28.33 -3.82 -10.64
CA ASP A 3 -26.97 -3.98 -10.14
C ASP A 3 -26.30 -2.62 -10.24
N LYS A 4 -26.26 -1.88 -9.11
CA LYS A 4 -25.41 -0.69 -9.00
C LYS A 4 -24.00 -1.26 -8.99
N LYS A 5 -23.43 -1.44 -10.18
CA LYS A 5 -22.02 -1.71 -10.35
C LYS A 5 -21.27 -0.55 -9.72
N THR A 6 -20.89 -0.70 -8.45
CA THR A 6 -20.04 0.26 -7.76
C THR A 6 -18.82 0.47 -8.65
N PRO A 7 -18.45 1.71 -9.01
CA PRO A 7 -17.27 1.92 -9.83
C PRO A 7 -16.07 1.26 -9.13
N PRO A 8 -15.12 0.66 -9.88
CA PRO A 8 -13.91 0.13 -9.27
C PRO A 8 -13.26 1.26 -8.48
N GLN A 9 -13.18 1.10 -7.17
CA GLN A 9 -12.59 2.11 -6.32
C GLN A 9 -11.09 2.14 -6.56
N GLN A 10 -10.54 3.34 -6.68
CA GLN A 10 -9.16 3.56 -7.05
C GLN A 10 -8.30 3.70 -5.81
N PRO A 11 -7.07 3.19 -5.81
CA PRO A 11 -6.13 3.46 -4.75
C PRO A 11 -5.96 4.95 -4.54
N ARG A 12 -5.90 5.35 -3.29
CA ARG A 12 -5.84 6.75 -2.90
C ARG A 12 -4.70 6.98 -1.92
N LEU A 13 -4.05 8.12 -2.08
CA LEU A 13 -3.01 8.59 -1.19
C LEU A 13 -3.51 9.80 -0.41
N PHE A 14 -3.41 9.75 0.90
CA PHE A 14 -3.86 10.83 1.77
C PHE A 14 -3.02 10.89 3.06
N PRO A 15 -2.88 12.07 3.66
CA PRO A 15 -2.28 12.18 4.99
C PRO A 15 -3.27 11.68 6.04
N VAL A 16 -2.78 10.88 6.98
CA VAL A 16 -3.52 10.56 8.23
C VAL A 16 -3.03 11.47 9.36
N HIS A 17 -3.50 11.28 10.59
CA HIS A 17 -3.05 12.10 11.74
C HIS A 17 -1.53 11.99 12.01
N SER A 18 -0.86 10.98 11.47
CA SER A 18 0.59 10.90 11.33
C SER A 18 1.02 11.81 10.20
N LYS A 19 2.05 12.64 10.36
CA LYS A 19 2.52 13.65 9.37
C LYS A 19 2.99 13.09 8.01
N HIS A 20 2.66 11.83 7.73
CA HIS A 20 3.11 11.00 6.63
C HIS A 20 1.90 10.43 5.88
N MET A 21 2.17 9.97 4.67
CA MET A 21 1.15 9.54 3.72
C MET A 21 0.72 8.10 3.98
N THR A 22 -0.56 7.84 3.71
CA THR A 22 -1.17 6.51 3.66
C THR A 22 -1.67 6.25 2.26
N LEU A 23 -1.26 5.11 1.68
CA LEU A 23 -1.79 4.57 0.44
C LEU A 23 -2.78 3.46 0.78
N GLU A 24 -4.03 3.63 0.39
CA GLU A 24 -5.10 2.66 0.59
C GLU A 24 -5.47 2.00 -0.74
N PHE A 25 -5.69 0.68 -0.73
CA PHE A 25 -5.93 -0.12 -1.94
C PHE A 25 -7.41 -0.41 -2.21
N ASP A 26 -8.32 0.07 -1.36
CA ASP A 26 -9.79 0.09 -1.52
C ASP A 26 -10.44 -1.29 -1.79
N ALA A 27 -9.68 -2.38 -1.64
CA ALA A 27 -10.14 -3.75 -1.69
C ALA A 27 -9.16 -4.67 -0.95
N TYR A 28 -9.71 -5.50 -0.06
CA TYR A 28 -8.98 -6.56 0.65
C TYR A 28 -8.36 -7.56 -0.32
N ASP A 29 -7.08 -7.88 -0.08
CA ASP A 29 -6.33 -8.89 -0.83
C ASP A 29 -6.42 -8.72 -2.35
N SER A 30 -6.52 -7.47 -2.81
CA SER A 30 -6.57 -7.17 -4.24
C SER A 30 -5.30 -7.65 -4.96
N GLU A 31 -5.44 -8.08 -6.21
CA GLU A 31 -4.30 -8.47 -7.06
C GLU A 31 -3.29 -7.32 -7.18
N LEU A 32 -3.79 -6.08 -7.24
CA LEU A 32 -2.98 -4.87 -7.22
C LEU A 32 -2.12 -4.78 -5.95
N ARG A 33 -2.72 -4.94 -4.77
CA ARG A 33 -1.99 -4.91 -3.50
C ARG A 33 -0.96 -6.03 -3.42
N CYS A 34 -1.31 -7.24 -3.87
CA CYS A 34 -0.36 -8.35 -3.95
C CYS A 34 0.84 -8.03 -4.86
N THR A 35 0.58 -7.44 -6.02
CA THR A 35 1.62 -7.04 -6.99
C THR A 35 2.53 -5.94 -6.44
N VAL A 36 1.97 -4.94 -5.74
CA VAL A 36 2.76 -3.90 -5.08
C VAL A 36 3.60 -4.47 -3.93
N CYS A 37 3.04 -5.38 -3.13
CA CYS A 37 3.77 -6.07 -2.07
C CYS A 37 4.93 -6.90 -2.62
N ALA A 38 4.70 -7.64 -3.70
CA ALA A 38 5.73 -8.40 -4.39
C ALA A 38 6.84 -7.47 -4.91
N TYR A 39 6.47 -6.35 -5.56
CA TYR A 39 7.45 -5.35 -6.01
C TYR A 39 8.31 -4.79 -4.87
N LEU A 40 7.72 -4.46 -3.72
CA LEU A 40 8.47 -4.00 -2.55
C LEU A 40 9.52 -5.03 -2.11
N VAL A 41 9.17 -6.31 -2.07
CA VAL A 41 10.09 -7.36 -1.60
C VAL A 41 11.08 -7.77 -2.68
N GLU A 42 10.61 -8.12 -3.86
CA GLU A 42 11.38 -8.78 -4.92
C GLU A 42 12.26 -7.80 -5.69
N GLU A 43 11.73 -6.62 -6.00
CA GLU A 43 12.45 -5.64 -6.85
C GLU A 43 13.12 -4.55 -6.02
N LEU A 44 12.50 -4.12 -4.92
CA LEU A 44 13.09 -3.13 -4.03
C LEU A 44 13.84 -3.74 -2.84
N GLY A 45 13.73 -5.04 -2.56
CA GLY A 45 14.51 -5.67 -1.49
C GLY A 45 14.06 -5.31 -0.08
N PHE A 46 12.78 -5.00 0.12
CA PHE A 46 12.22 -4.83 1.46
C PHE A 46 12.04 -6.18 2.16
N GLU A 47 12.35 -6.21 3.45
CA GLU A 47 12.03 -7.34 4.33
C GLU A 47 10.68 -7.10 5.03
N ARG A 48 10.01 -8.18 5.41
CA ARG A 48 8.79 -8.13 6.24
C ARG A 48 9.20 -8.27 7.71
N ARG A 49 8.90 -7.28 8.56
CA ARG A 49 9.26 -7.28 9.99
C ARG A 49 8.09 -6.93 10.90
N GLY A 50 8.10 -7.50 12.11
CA GLY A 50 7.04 -7.33 13.10
C GLY A 50 6.03 -8.49 13.10
N GLU A 51 5.11 -8.44 14.05
CA GLU A 51 4.09 -9.46 14.24
C GLU A 51 2.78 -9.06 13.56
N ARG A 52 2.05 -10.06 13.08
CA ARG A 52 0.68 -9.88 12.61
C ARG A 52 -0.24 -9.80 13.82
N VAL A 53 -1.08 -8.77 13.85
CA VAL A 53 -2.12 -8.57 14.88
C VAL A 53 -3.45 -8.39 14.16
N ASP A 54 -4.38 -9.32 14.31
CA ASP A 54 -5.72 -9.20 13.72
C ASP A 54 -6.72 -8.76 14.81
N GLY A 55 -7.25 -7.55 14.67
CA GLY A 55 -8.37 -7.06 15.48
C GLY A 55 -9.71 -7.28 14.79
N TRP A 56 -10.79 -6.87 15.47
CA TRP A 56 -12.14 -6.94 14.88
C TRP A 56 -12.37 -5.89 13.79
N ASP A 57 -11.68 -4.77 13.90
CA ASP A 57 -11.97 -3.55 13.15
C ASP A 57 -10.80 -3.11 12.25
N GLU A 58 -9.59 -3.47 12.68
CA GLU A 58 -8.34 -3.22 12.01
C GLU A 58 -7.39 -4.38 12.31
N GLY A 59 -6.52 -4.71 11.35
CA GLY A 59 -5.40 -5.60 11.59
C GLY A 59 -4.09 -5.01 11.09
N ILE A 60 -3.03 -5.23 11.86
CA ILE A 60 -1.66 -4.86 11.54
C ILE A 60 -0.97 -6.07 10.92
N SER A 61 -0.37 -5.86 9.76
CA SER A 61 0.50 -6.81 9.11
C SER A 61 1.96 -6.46 9.37
N PRO A 62 2.91 -7.41 9.17
CA PRO A 62 4.33 -7.09 9.22
C PRO A 62 4.64 -5.88 8.32
N SER A 63 5.49 -4.97 8.79
CA SER A 63 5.91 -3.79 8.04
C SER A 63 6.95 -4.15 6.99
N PHE A 64 7.05 -3.37 5.92
CA PHE A 64 8.15 -3.45 4.97
C PHE A 64 9.31 -2.59 5.47
N VAL A 65 10.49 -3.18 5.66
CA VAL A 65 11.68 -2.47 6.16
C VAL A 65 12.88 -2.66 5.23
N ARG A 66 13.58 -1.59 4.92
CA ARG A 66 14.83 -1.58 4.13
C ARG A 66 15.66 -0.34 4.43
N ASP A 67 16.95 -0.52 4.78
CA ASP A 67 17.91 0.59 4.95
C ASP A 67 17.39 1.80 5.77
N GLY A 68 16.64 1.55 6.84
CA GLY A 68 16.05 2.59 7.69
C GLY A 68 14.76 3.24 7.13
N LEU A 69 14.27 2.79 5.98
CA LEU A 69 12.91 3.05 5.51
C LEU A 69 11.96 1.99 6.06
N GLU A 70 10.81 2.44 6.57
CA GLU A 70 9.72 1.57 7.01
C GLU A 70 8.40 2.01 6.36
N LEU A 71 7.65 1.04 5.84
CA LEU A 71 6.24 1.18 5.48
C LEU A 71 5.43 0.21 6.34
N GLN A 72 4.59 0.77 7.21
CA GLN A 72 3.65 -0.01 7.99
C GLN A 72 2.55 -0.53 7.08
N ALA A 73 2.08 -1.75 7.33
CA ALA A 73 1.06 -2.39 6.50
C ALA A 73 -0.07 -2.89 7.39
N GLY A 74 -1.29 -2.82 6.90
CA GLY A 74 -2.46 -3.27 7.64
C GLY A 74 -3.70 -3.26 6.79
N TRP A 75 -4.83 -3.50 7.43
CA TRP A 75 -6.15 -3.43 6.83
C TRP A 75 -7.12 -2.79 7.83
N SER A 76 -8.12 -2.04 7.35
CA SER A 76 -9.14 -1.44 8.22
C SER A 76 -10.52 -1.49 7.57
N HIS A 77 -11.53 -1.87 8.37
CA HIS A 77 -12.93 -1.88 7.95
C HIS A 77 -13.47 -0.48 7.64
N TRP A 78 -12.89 0.59 8.20
CA TRP A 78 -13.28 1.97 7.89
C TRP A 78 -12.60 2.53 6.64
N ALA A 79 -11.43 1.98 6.30
CA ALA A 79 -10.66 2.28 5.11
C ALA A 79 -11.06 1.40 3.90
N ASP A 80 -12.06 0.52 4.07
CA ASP A 80 -12.51 -0.45 3.06
C ASP A 80 -11.37 -1.27 2.44
N GLY A 81 -10.32 -1.60 3.21
CA GLY A 81 -9.28 -2.49 2.70
C GLY A 81 -7.90 -2.36 3.30
N ASP A 82 -6.94 -2.92 2.56
CA ASP A 82 -5.52 -2.89 2.86
C ASP A 82 -4.92 -1.49 2.67
N TYR A 83 -3.93 -1.17 3.50
CA TYR A 83 -3.18 0.07 3.41
C TYR A 83 -1.67 -0.12 3.61
N LEU A 84 -0.92 0.88 3.13
CA LEU A 84 0.49 1.13 3.45
C LEU A 84 0.62 2.53 4.04
N LEU A 85 1.29 2.63 5.18
CA LEU A 85 1.53 3.88 5.89
C LEU A 85 3.04 4.15 5.94
N ALA A 86 3.45 5.31 5.44
CA ALA A 86 4.82 5.78 5.60
C ALA A 86 5.05 6.31 7.01
N VAL A 87 6.28 6.14 7.51
CA VAL A 87 6.70 6.70 8.82
C VAL A 87 7.81 7.74 8.68
N CYS A 88 8.19 8.10 7.46
CA CYS A 88 9.22 9.09 7.18
C CYS A 88 9.02 9.74 5.79
N PRO A 89 9.64 10.90 5.51
CA PRO A 89 9.48 11.61 4.23
C PRO A 89 9.91 10.80 2.99
N HIS A 90 10.90 9.93 3.13
CA HIS A 90 11.30 9.04 2.03
C HIS A 90 10.24 7.97 1.75
N GLY A 91 9.54 7.50 2.78
CA GLY A 91 8.37 6.63 2.63
C GLY A 91 7.22 7.36 1.94
N ASP A 92 6.98 8.64 2.27
CA ASP A 92 5.96 9.46 1.62
C ASP A 92 6.19 9.53 0.10
N GLN A 93 7.44 9.82 -0.30
CA GLN A 93 7.80 9.86 -1.72
C GLN A 93 7.63 8.49 -2.39
N LEU A 94 8.03 7.40 -1.72
CA LEU A 94 7.83 6.06 -2.26
C LEU A 94 6.35 5.73 -2.49
N LEU A 95 5.46 6.11 -1.57
CA LEU A 95 4.02 5.90 -1.74
C LEU A 95 3.45 6.76 -2.89
N HIS A 96 3.95 7.97 -3.09
CA HIS A 96 3.62 8.78 -4.27
C HIS A 96 4.06 8.09 -5.57
N ASP A 97 5.27 7.54 -5.61
CA ASP A 97 5.81 6.86 -6.78
C ASP A 97 5.04 5.57 -7.08
N ILE A 98 4.64 4.82 -6.05
CA ILE A 98 3.77 3.65 -6.18
C ILE A 98 2.44 4.06 -6.77
N LEU A 99 1.75 5.08 -6.22
CA LEU A 99 0.47 5.52 -6.75
C LEU A 99 0.58 5.98 -8.21
N ALA A 100 1.64 6.70 -8.57
CA ALA A 100 1.88 7.17 -9.93
C ALA A 100 2.15 6.02 -10.93
N ALA A 101 2.59 4.86 -10.44
CA ALA A 101 2.78 3.64 -11.23
C ALA A 101 1.50 2.81 -11.38
N ILE A 102 0.43 3.14 -10.66
CA ILE A 102 -0.89 2.50 -10.80
C ILE A 102 -1.66 3.20 -11.91
N ARG A 103 -2.14 2.42 -12.88
CA ARG A 103 -2.95 2.94 -13.99
C ARG A 103 -4.45 2.93 -13.66
N PRO A 104 -5.28 3.66 -14.43
CA PRO A 104 -6.74 3.67 -14.22
C PRO A 104 -7.42 2.30 -14.35
N ASP A 105 -6.80 1.35 -15.05
CA ASP A 105 -7.23 -0.05 -15.17
C ASP A 105 -6.76 -0.93 -14.00
N LEU A 106 -6.20 -0.34 -12.93
CA LEU A 106 -5.68 -1.01 -11.73
C LEU A 106 -4.47 -1.92 -11.98
N SER A 107 -3.82 -1.79 -13.14
CA SER A 107 -2.53 -2.43 -13.41
C SER A 107 -1.38 -1.62 -12.79
N PHE A 108 -0.39 -2.33 -12.23
CA PHE A 108 0.80 -1.72 -11.62
C PHE A 108 2.00 -1.81 -12.54
N HIS A 109 2.58 -0.66 -12.87
CA HIS A 109 3.72 -0.54 -13.79
C HIS A 109 4.81 0.32 -13.14
N PRO A 110 5.59 -0.25 -12.20
CA PRO A 110 6.64 0.49 -11.53
C PRO A 110 7.65 0.98 -12.56
N ARG A 111 8.12 2.22 -12.40
CA ARG A 111 9.29 2.66 -13.15
C ARG A 111 10.45 1.83 -12.64
N ARG A 112 11.04 0.99 -13.51
CA ARG A 112 12.32 0.35 -13.20
C ARG A 112 13.31 1.46 -12.89
N GLY A 113 13.74 1.55 -11.63
CA GLY A 113 14.93 2.31 -11.31
C GLY A 113 16.06 1.69 -12.10
N GLU A 114 16.72 2.48 -12.94
CA GLU A 114 17.99 2.06 -13.49
C GLU A 114 18.91 1.81 -12.30
N GLY A 115 19.30 0.54 -12.12
CA GLY A 115 20.20 0.15 -11.06
C GLY A 115 21.47 1.00 -11.11
N HIS A 116 21.86 1.52 -9.95
CA HIS A 116 23.14 2.18 -9.78
C HIS A 116 24.10 1.22 -9.09
#